data_AF-A0A7V3BP00-F1
#
_entry.id   AF-A0A7V3BP00-F1
#
_cell.length_a   1.000
_cell.length_b   1.000
_cell.length_c   1.000
_cell.angle_alpha   90.00
_cell.angle_beta   90.00
_cell.angle_gamma   90.00
#
_symmetry.space_group_name_H-M   'P 1'
#
loop_
_entity.id
_entity.type
_entity.pdbx_description
1 polymer ?
#
loop_
_entity_poly.entity_id
_entity_poly.type
_entity_poly.pdbx_seq_one_letter_code
_entity_poly.pdbx_strand_id
1 'polypeptide(L)'
;MSALAQSGSTPGLAVRWRRSAPPTPQLLAWHDRLYWFEEPVHQNDALLLSALRRQTTIPIAAGQNEGHRFRHRELLVHQAVDFLQPNVLNGGGYTECAKVAAMAQAFNVSIANGGAWPHHNMHLQAGMANGTRVEFHYLAWMLGGAIFKDPPRSERDWVTLPETPGLGLEPKPEALREFRVS
;
A
#
# COMPACT_ATOMS: atom_id res chain seq x y z
N MET A 1 -62.82 -10.56 -16.88
CA MET A 1 -62.58 -9.39 -17.77
C MET A 1 -61.25 -8.78 -17.33
N SER A 2 -60.15 -9.17 -17.98
CA SER A 2 -59.39 -8.39 -18.99
C SER A 2 -58.63 -7.22 -18.34
N ALA A 3 -57.32 -7.00 -18.48
CA ALA A 3 -56.44 -7.33 -19.60
C ALA A 3 -54.97 -7.58 -19.17
N LEU A 4 -54.29 -8.37 -19.99
CA LEU A 4 -52.86 -8.57 -20.06
C LEU A 4 -52.13 -7.31 -20.54
N ALA A 5 -50.93 -7.08 -20.02
CA ALA A 5 -49.86 -6.41 -20.76
C ALA A 5 -48.56 -7.21 -20.52
N GLN A 6 -48.23 -8.07 -21.49
CA GLN A 6 -46.86 -8.56 -21.66
C GLN A 6 -46.13 -7.55 -22.54
N SER A 7 -44.97 -7.06 -22.11
CA SER A 7 -44.01 -6.44 -23.03
C SER A 7 -42.57 -6.73 -22.60
N GLY A 8 -41.87 -7.49 -23.44
CA GLY A 8 -40.45 -7.28 -23.73
C GLY A 8 -39.43 -7.69 -22.67
N SER A 9 -39.15 -9.00 -22.62
CA SER A 9 -37.92 -9.51 -22.01
C SER A 9 -36.70 -9.15 -22.88
N THR A 10 -35.87 -8.21 -22.41
CA THR A 10 -34.43 -8.25 -22.71
C THR A 10 -33.78 -8.87 -21.48
N PRO A 11 -33.07 -10.01 -21.57
CA PRO A 11 -32.35 -10.54 -20.42
C PRO A 11 -31.08 -9.70 -20.22
N GLY A 12 -31.25 -8.47 -19.75
CA GLY A 12 -30.17 -7.70 -19.17
C GLY A 12 -29.83 -8.37 -17.85
N LEU A 13 -28.59 -8.85 -17.72
CA LEU A 13 -28.04 -9.36 -16.48
C LEU A 13 -27.99 -8.19 -15.46
N ALA A 14 -29.11 -7.88 -14.83
CA ALA A 14 -29.17 -6.88 -13.78
C ALA A 14 -28.55 -7.49 -12.53
N VAL A 15 -27.25 -7.26 -12.33
CA VAL A 15 -26.58 -7.55 -11.06
C VAL A 15 -27.15 -6.59 -10.02
N ARG A 16 -28.17 -7.07 -9.31
CA ARG A 16 -28.78 -6.35 -8.20
C ARG A 16 -27.87 -6.53 -6.99
N TRP A 17 -26.98 -5.57 -6.74
CA TRP A 17 -26.22 -5.51 -5.50
C TRP A 17 -27.21 -5.45 -4.33
N ARG A 18 -27.31 -6.53 -3.54
CA ARG A 18 -27.98 -6.45 -2.24
C ARG A 18 -27.21 -5.41 -1.44
N ARG A 19 -27.88 -4.34 -1.01
CA ARG A 19 -27.40 -3.61 0.18
C ARG A 19 -27.27 -4.66 1.27
N SER A 20 -26.04 -4.88 1.74
CA SER A 20 -25.79 -5.74 2.88
C SER A 20 -26.70 -5.31 4.04
N ALA A 21 -27.03 -6.24 4.93
CA ALA A 21 -27.63 -5.89 6.21
C ALA A 21 -26.86 -4.72 6.85
N PRO A 22 -27.51 -3.83 7.61
CA PRO A 22 -26.81 -2.76 8.30
C PRO A 22 -25.63 -3.35 9.08
N PRO A 23 -24.45 -2.71 9.03
CA PRO A 23 -23.27 -3.21 9.70
C PRO A 23 -23.57 -3.43 11.19
N THR A 24 -23.02 -4.49 11.77
CA THR A 24 -23.22 -4.76 13.20
C THR A 24 -22.61 -3.62 14.03
N PRO A 25 -23.09 -3.38 15.27
CA PRO A 25 -22.50 -2.40 16.16
C PRO A 25 -21.00 -2.63 16.38
N GLN A 26 -20.55 -3.89 16.35
CA GLN A 26 -19.14 -4.24 16.38
C GLN A 26 -18.43 -3.70 15.14
N LEU A 27 -18.92 -3.97 13.92
CA LEU A 27 -18.30 -3.49 12.68
C LEU A 27 -18.20 -1.95 12.64
N LEU A 28 -19.22 -1.25 13.16
CA LEU A 28 -19.21 0.20 13.32
C LEU A 28 -18.15 0.65 14.33
N ALA A 29 -17.97 -0.07 15.44
CA ALA A 29 -16.92 0.23 16.41
C ALA A 29 -15.50 0.01 15.86
N TRP A 30 -15.32 -0.91 14.91
CA TRP A 30 -14.05 -1.11 14.20
C TRP A 30 -13.80 -0.01 13.17
N HIS A 31 -14.84 0.41 12.44
CA HIS A 31 -14.75 1.45 11.40
C HIS A 31 -14.01 2.69 11.88
N ASP A 32 -14.36 3.21 13.06
CA ASP A 32 -13.77 4.44 13.60
C ASP A 32 -12.37 4.24 14.23
N ARG A 33 -11.85 3.01 14.22
CA ARG A 33 -10.54 2.64 14.79
C ARG A 33 -9.54 2.16 13.75
N LEU A 34 -9.93 2.06 12.48
CA LEU A 34 -9.02 1.68 11.41
C LEU A 34 -8.09 2.85 11.08
N TYR A 35 -6.79 2.56 11.07
CA TYR A 35 -5.78 3.57 10.73
C TYR A 35 -5.83 3.91 9.23
N TRP A 36 -6.02 2.90 8.36
CA TRP A 36 -6.41 3.06 6.96
C TRP A 36 -7.06 1.77 6.43
N PHE A 37 -7.65 1.86 5.24
CA PHE A 37 -8.07 0.73 4.41
C PHE A 37 -7.22 0.67 3.14
N GLU A 38 -6.56 -0.46 2.92
CA GLU A 38 -5.48 -0.61 1.93
C GLU A 38 -5.97 -1.28 0.64
N GLU A 39 -5.60 -0.69 -0.50
CA GLU A 39 -5.88 -1.17 -1.87
C GLU A 39 -7.28 -1.78 -2.06
N PRO A 40 -8.37 -1.08 -1.63
CA PRO A 40 -9.71 -1.67 -1.59
C PRO A 40 -10.40 -1.78 -2.96
N VAL A 41 -9.77 -1.20 -3.99
CA VAL A 41 -10.29 -1.14 -5.36
C VAL A 41 -9.33 -1.90 -6.26
N HIS A 42 -9.90 -2.74 -7.13
CA HIS A 42 -9.12 -3.50 -8.10
C HIS A 42 -8.20 -2.58 -8.93
N GLN A 43 -6.92 -2.94 -9.02
CA GLN A 43 -5.88 -2.19 -9.73
C GLN A 43 -5.72 -0.73 -9.27
N ASN A 44 -6.20 -0.39 -8.07
CA ASN A 44 -6.15 0.96 -7.53
C ASN A 44 -6.62 2.03 -8.53
N ASP A 45 -7.72 1.77 -9.24
CA ASP A 45 -8.29 2.76 -10.15
C ASP A 45 -8.50 4.09 -9.40
N ALA A 46 -7.81 5.14 -9.85
CA ALA A 46 -7.72 6.40 -9.12
C ALA A 46 -9.09 7.10 -8.99
N LEU A 47 -9.96 6.98 -10.00
CA LEU A 47 -11.29 7.59 -9.98
C LEU A 47 -12.22 6.86 -9.02
N LEU A 48 -12.17 5.52 -9.02
CA LEU A 48 -12.95 4.69 -8.12
C LEU A 48 -12.47 4.82 -6.66
N LEU A 49 -11.16 4.85 -6.43
CA LEU A 49 -10.59 5.12 -5.10
C LEU A 49 -11.00 6.51 -4.61
N SER A 50 -10.92 7.53 -5.46
CA SER A 50 -11.37 8.89 -5.15
C SER A 50 -12.87 8.93 -4.82
N ALA A 51 -13.69 8.18 -5.56
CA ALA A 51 -15.12 8.06 -5.31
C ALA A 51 -15.43 7.34 -4.00
N LEU A 52 -14.67 6.29 -3.66
CA LEU A 52 -14.77 5.57 -2.39
C LEU A 52 -14.36 6.46 -1.22
N ARG A 53 -13.21 7.14 -1.33
CA ARG A 53 -12.67 8.04 -0.30
C ARG A 53 -13.65 9.16 0.06
N ARG A 54 -14.41 9.68 -0.91
CA ARG A 54 -15.47 10.68 -0.65
C ARG A 54 -16.70 10.11 0.10
N GLN A 55 -16.83 8.79 0.20
CA GLN A 55 -17.99 8.11 0.80
C GLN A 55 -17.67 7.44 2.14
N THR A 56 -16.43 7.50 2.61
CA THR A 56 -16.01 6.93 3.89
C THR A 56 -15.21 7.95 4.69
N THR A 57 -15.13 7.75 6.00
CA THR A 57 -14.20 8.48 6.88
C THR A 57 -12.95 7.65 7.19
N ILE A 58 -12.88 6.39 6.76
CA ILE A 58 -11.67 5.57 6.90
C ILE A 58 -10.63 6.08 5.89
N PRO A 59 -9.40 6.42 6.31
CA PRO A 59 -8.35 6.82 5.40
C PRO A 59 -8.02 5.73 4.38
N ILE A 60 -7.70 6.12 3.15
CA ILE A 60 -7.34 5.18 2.07
C ILE A 60 -5.84 5.18 1.85
N ALA A 61 -5.23 3.99 1.79
CA ALA A 61 -3.83 3.81 1.41
C ALA A 61 -3.74 2.97 0.12
N ALA A 62 -2.87 3.38 -0.80
CA ALA A 62 -2.53 2.58 -1.99
C ALA A 62 -1.18 3.04 -2.58
N GLY A 63 -0.57 2.20 -3.42
CA GLY A 63 0.60 2.62 -4.21
C GLY A 63 1.72 1.59 -4.34
N GLN A 64 1.70 0.50 -3.56
CA GLN A 64 2.84 -0.40 -3.41
C GLN A 64 3.25 -1.12 -4.70
N ASN A 65 2.31 -1.30 -5.62
CA ASN A 65 2.50 -1.99 -6.89
C ASN A 65 2.21 -1.10 -8.11
N GLU A 66 2.16 0.22 -7.94
CA GLU A 66 1.90 1.14 -9.07
C GLU A 66 3.12 1.33 -9.99
N GLY A 67 4.30 0.87 -9.57
CA GLY A 67 5.52 0.98 -10.36
C GLY A 67 6.04 2.41 -10.41
N HIS A 68 5.97 3.05 -11.57
CA HIS A 68 6.66 4.33 -11.83
C HIS A 68 5.89 5.55 -11.29
N ARG A 69 6.57 6.71 -11.14
CA ARG A 69 5.95 7.93 -10.57
C ARG A 69 4.71 8.45 -11.30
N PHE A 70 4.52 8.08 -12.56
CA PHE A 70 3.38 8.55 -13.35
C PHE A 70 2.08 7.92 -12.90
N ARG A 71 2.11 6.66 -12.45
CA ARG A 71 0.95 5.99 -11.85
C ARG A 71 0.61 6.59 -10.49
N HIS A 72 1.63 6.84 -9.68
CA HIS A 72 1.50 7.54 -8.40
C HIS A 72 0.94 8.96 -8.57
N ARG A 73 1.35 9.69 -9.63
CA ARG A 73 0.79 11.00 -9.97
C ARG A 73 -0.71 10.94 -10.15
N GLU A 74 -1.24 9.91 -10.82
CA GLU A 74 -2.70 9.78 -11.03
C GLU A 74 -3.44 9.66 -9.70
N LEU A 75 -2.92 8.86 -8.75
CA LEU A 75 -3.49 8.76 -7.41
C LEU A 75 -3.52 10.13 -6.70
N LEU A 76 -2.46 10.92 -6.81
CA LEU A 76 -2.36 12.24 -6.19
C LEU A 76 -3.28 13.27 -6.86
N VAL A 77 -3.26 13.37 -8.19
CA VAL A 77 -4.07 14.33 -8.98
C VAL A 77 -5.56 14.09 -8.75
N HIS A 78 -5.98 12.83 -8.63
CA HIS A 78 -7.37 12.48 -8.36
C HIS A 78 -7.74 12.48 -6.88
N GLN A 79 -6.81 12.85 -5.98
CA GLN A 79 -7.01 12.82 -4.52
C GLN A 79 -7.52 11.45 -4.03
N ALA A 80 -6.98 10.38 -4.63
CA ALA A 80 -7.46 9.01 -4.47
C ALA A 80 -7.06 8.37 -3.13
N VAL A 81 -6.02 8.90 -2.48
CA VAL A 81 -5.42 8.32 -1.26
C VAL A 81 -5.17 9.38 -0.20
N ASP A 82 -5.17 8.96 1.06
CA ASP A 82 -4.69 9.70 2.22
C ASP A 82 -3.22 9.38 2.51
N PHE A 83 -2.79 8.15 2.22
CA PHE A 83 -1.40 7.72 2.32
C PHE A 83 -0.96 7.10 1.00
N LEU A 84 0.14 7.58 0.44
CA LEU A 84 0.75 6.99 -0.74
C LEU A 84 1.77 5.92 -0.31
N GLN A 85 1.78 4.76 -0.95
CA GLN A 85 2.61 3.63 -0.51
C GLN A 85 3.74 3.25 -1.49
N PRO A 86 4.71 4.14 -1.81
CA PRO A 86 5.81 3.75 -2.67
C PRO A 86 6.66 2.64 -1.99
N ASN A 87 6.91 1.55 -2.72
CA ASN A 87 7.81 0.48 -2.28
C ASN A 87 9.09 0.51 -3.13
N VAL A 88 10.26 0.64 -2.51
CA VAL A 88 11.53 0.80 -3.24
C VAL A 88 11.90 -0.41 -4.09
N LEU A 89 11.42 -1.61 -3.77
CA LEU A 89 11.68 -2.82 -4.55
C LEU A 89 10.77 -2.95 -5.77
N ASN A 90 9.58 -2.33 -5.75
CA ASN A 90 8.58 -2.44 -6.82
C ASN A 90 8.46 -1.14 -7.63
N GLY A 91 8.90 -0.01 -7.06
CA GLY A 91 8.66 1.35 -7.55
C GLY A 91 9.80 1.96 -8.35
N GLY A 92 10.75 1.16 -8.82
CA GLY A 92 11.92 1.64 -9.60
C GLY A 92 13.11 2.09 -8.75
N GLY A 93 13.20 1.66 -7.49
CA GLY A 93 14.34 1.94 -6.61
C GLY A 93 14.23 3.26 -5.84
N TYR A 94 15.21 3.49 -4.95
CA TYR A 94 15.24 4.68 -4.08
C TYR A 94 15.13 6.00 -4.84
N THR A 95 15.80 6.12 -5.99
CA THR A 95 15.79 7.36 -6.77
C THR A 95 14.37 7.69 -7.25
N GLU A 96 13.65 6.69 -7.76
CA GLU A 96 12.29 6.88 -8.26
C GLU A 96 11.30 7.09 -7.12
N CYS A 97 11.40 6.30 -6.05
CA CYS A 97 10.53 6.44 -4.89
C CYS A 97 10.76 7.76 -4.13
N ALA A 98 11.98 8.31 -4.10
CA ALA A 98 12.24 9.64 -3.53
C ALA A 98 11.54 10.75 -4.34
N LYS A 99 11.49 10.63 -5.67
CA LYS A 99 10.72 11.56 -6.53
C LYS A 99 9.22 11.43 -6.29
N VAL A 100 8.72 10.21 -6.10
CA VAL A 100 7.32 9.96 -5.71
C VAL A 100 7.00 10.59 -4.36
N ALA A 101 7.87 10.38 -3.36
CA ALA A 101 7.71 10.95 -2.03
C ALA A 101 7.70 12.49 -2.06
N ALA A 102 8.63 13.11 -2.78
CA ALA A 102 8.67 14.56 -2.97
C ALA A 102 7.43 15.09 -3.72
N MET A 103 6.90 14.33 -4.68
CA MET A 103 5.64 14.67 -5.33
C MET A 103 4.46 14.63 -4.34
N ALA A 104 4.38 13.58 -3.51
CA ALA A 104 3.34 13.48 -2.48
C ALA A 104 3.39 14.65 -1.48
N GLN A 105 4.58 15.15 -1.13
CA GLN A 105 4.72 16.36 -0.29
C GLN A 105 4.02 17.57 -0.90
N ALA A 106 4.14 17.80 -2.21
CA ALA A 106 3.49 18.91 -2.89
C ALA A 106 1.94 18.83 -2.84
N PHE A 107 1.39 17.64 -2.60
CA PHE A 107 -0.04 17.40 -2.42
C PHE A 107 -0.46 17.31 -0.95
N ASN A 108 0.47 17.55 0.00
CA ASN A 108 0.27 17.33 1.43
C ASN A 108 -0.15 15.90 1.79
N VAL A 109 0.35 14.92 1.03
CA VAL A 109 0.11 13.49 1.25
C VAL A 109 1.34 12.86 1.90
N SER A 110 1.12 12.19 3.02
CA SER A 110 2.15 11.38 3.67
C SER A 110 2.44 10.12 2.88
N ILE A 111 3.69 9.65 2.93
CA ILE A 111 4.02 8.31 2.48
C ILE A 111 4.00 7.34 3.66
N ALA A 112 3.56 6.12 3.38
CA ALA A 112 3.78 4.96 4.21
C ALA A 112 4.41 3.86 3.35
N ASN A 113 4.82 2.75 3.95
CA ASN A 113 5.22 1.57 3.19
C ASN A 113 4.04 0.58 3.15
N GLY A 114 3.86 -0.05 1.99
CA GLY A 114 3.07 -1.26 1.80
C GLY A 114 3.86 -2.25 0.93
N GLY A 115 3.45 -3.50 0.91
CA GLY A 115 3.99 -4.53 0.02
C GLY A 115 5.26 -5.16 0.58
N ALA A 116 5.39 -5.19 1.91
CA ALA A 116 6.48 -5.78 2.66
C ALA A 116 7.85 -5.10 2.43
N TRP A 117 8.92 -5.84 2.77
CA TRP A 117 10.33 -5.45 2.64
C TRP A 117 10.77 -4.30 3.57
N PRO A 118 10.65 -4.49 4.90
CA PRO A 118 10.93 -3.43 5.88
C PRO A 118 12.36 -2.88 5.79
N HIS A 119 13.36 -3.75 5.66
CA HIS A 119 14.77 -3.35 5.67
C HIS A 119 15.14 -2.39 4.53
N HIS A 120 14.48 -2.51 3.38
CA HIS A 120 14.74 -1.65 2.24
C HIS A 120 13.90 -0.36 2.36
N ASN A 121 12.64 -0.47 2.77
CA ASN A 121 11.73 0.68 2.83
C ASN A 121 11.94 1.60 4.03
N MET A 122 12.52 1.13 5.15
CA MET A 122 12.75 1.96 6.34
C MET A 122 13.62 3.19 6.06
N HIS A 123 14.59 3.08 5.15
CA HIS A 123 15.48 4.19 4.76
C HIS A 123 14.72 5.29 4.00
N LEU A 124 13.79 4.91 3.12
CA LEU A 124 12.94 5.89 2.44
C LEU A 124 12.01 6.60 3.44
N GLN A 125 11.39 5.84 4.35
CA GLN A 125 10.48 6.40 5.34
C GLN A 125 11.20 7.34 6.31
N ALA A 126 12.38 6.98 6.79
CA ALA A 126 13.15 7.84 7.69
C ALA A 126 13.80 9.03 6.99
N GLY A 127 14.16 8.89 5.71
CA GLY A 127 14.87 9.93 4.95
C GLY A 127 13.96 11.02 4.37
N MET A 128 12.65 10.79 4.26
CA MET A 128 11.71 11.75 3.69
C MET A 128 10.89 12.45 4.76
N ALA A 129 10.73 13.78 4.65
CA ALA A 129 10.01 14.60 5.63
C ALA A 129 8.51 14.25 5.79
N ASN A 130 7.92 13.58 4.80
CA ASN A 130 6.55 13.07 4.85
C ASN A 130 6.48 11.53 5.01
N GLY A 131 7.59 10.89 5.37
CA GLY A 131 7.61 9.48 5.76
C GLY A 131 6.93 9.27 7.10
N THR A 132 6.28 8.11 7.26
CA THR A 132 5.50 7.81 8.46
C THR A 132 5.91 6.47 9.06
N ARG A 133 5.22 5.39 8.68
CA ARG A 133 5.45 4.03 9.19
C ARG A 133 6.08 3.18 8.11
N VAL A 134 6.95 2.28 8.55
CA VAL A 134 7.41 1.16 7.73
C VAL A 134 6.54 -0.06 8.05
N GLU A 135 6.10 -0.77 7.00
CA GLU A 135 5.37 -2.02 7.18
C GLU A 135 6.38 -3.11 7.58
N PHE A 136 6.16 -3.73 8.74
CA PHE A 136 7.00 -4.81 9.22
C PHE A 136 6.34 -6.16 8.99
N HIS A 137 6.31 -6.60 7.72
CA HIS A 137 5.75 -7.89 7.36
C HIS A 137 6.65 -9.04 7.84
N TYR A 138 6.19 -9.82 8.82
CA TYR A 138 6.99 -10.81 9.55
C TYR A 138 7.69 -11.84 8.64
N LEU A 139 6.99 -12.34 7.61
CA LEU A 139 7.58 -13.31 6.67
C LEU A 139 8.68 -12.68 5.81
N ALA A 140 8.52 -11.41 5.41
CA ALA A 140 9.55 -10.71 4.64
C ALA A 140 10.75 -10.35 5.51
N TRP A 141 10.53 -10.05 6.79
CA TRP A 141 11.60 -9.92 7.77
C TRP A 141 12.38 -11.24 7.93
N MET A 142 11.69 -12.36 8.12
CA MET A 142 12.32 -13.69 8.20
C MET A 142 13.14 -14.03 6.95
N LEU A 143 12.63 -13.72 5.76
CA LEU A 143 13.39 -13.87 4.51
C LEU A 143 14.65 -12.99 4.50
N GLY A 144 14.55 -11.77 5.00
CA GLY A 144 15.72 -10.93 5.24
C GLY A 144 16.74 -11.63 6.14
N GLY A 145 16.31 -12.28 7.21
CA GLY A 145 17.17 -13.07 8.11
C GLY A 145 17.79 -14.32 7.47
N ALA A 146 17.20 -14.86 6.41
CA ALA A 146 17.81 -15.95 5.64
C ALA A 146 18.98 -15.47 4.76
N ILE A 147 18.92 -14.22 4.29
CA ILE A 147 19.88 -13.67 3.32
C ILE A 147 20.95 -12.80 3.99
N PHE A 148 20.59 -12.04 5.02
CA PHE A 148 21.47 -11.08 5.69
C PHE A 148 21.83 -11.52 7.10
N LYS A 149 23.01 -11.12 7.57
CA LYS A 149 23.43 -11.27 8.97
C LYS A 149 22.69 -10.25 9.83
N ASP A 150 22.06 -10.72 10.89
CA ASP A 150 21.40 -9.92 11.94
C ASP A 150 20.67 -8.67 11.43
N PRO A 151 19.72 -8.79 10.48
CA PRO A 151 19.06 -7.62 9.93
C PRO A 151 18.17 -6.94 10.98
N PRO A 152 17.93 -5.63 10.86
CA PRO A 152 17.13 -4.87 11.82
C PRO A 152 15.79 -5.54 12.14
N ARG A 153 15.51 -5.68 13.43
CA ARG A 153 14.27 -6.27 13.95
C ARG A 153 13.36 -5.20 14.56
N SER A 154 12.07 -5.51 14.62
CA SER A 154 11.14 -4.71 15.40
C SER A 154 11.34 -4.96 16.90
N GLU A 155 11.53 -3.90 17.67
CA GLU A 155 11.60 -3.90 19.13
C GLU A 155 10.64 -2.84 19.67
N ARG A 156 9.65 -3.28 20.47
CA ARG A 156 8.66 -2.37 21.09
C ARG A 156 7.97 -1.46 20.07
N ASP A 157 7.57 -2.03 18.94
CA ASP A 157 6.91 -1.35 17.81
C ASP A 157 7.78 -0.35 17.03
N TRP A 158 9.11 -0.36 17.26
CA TRP A 158 10.07 0.44 16.53
C TRP A 158 11.09 -0.43 15.78
N VAL A 159 11.57 0.05 14.65
CA VAL A 159 12.78 -0.47 14.01
C VAL A 159 13.82 0.63 13.99
N THR A 160 15.03 0.31 14.45
CA THR A 160 16.14 1.25 14.49
C THR A 160 16.94 1.14 13.19
N LEU A 161 17.23 2.29 12.56
CA LEU A 161 18.10 2.30 11.40
C LEU A 161 19.56 1.98 11.80
N PRO A 162 20.29 1.19 11.00
CA PRO A 162 21.72 1.00 11.18
C PRO A 162 22.49 2.32 11.04
N GLU A 163 23.56 2.47 11.81
CA GLU A 163 24.50 3.60 11.69
C GLU A 163 25.63 3.33 10.68
N THR A 164 25.69 2.12 10.12
CA THR A 164 26.71 1.73 9.15
C THR A 164 26.40 2.27 7.75
N PRO A 165 27.41 2.52 6.90
CA PRO A 165 27.18 3.02 5.54
C PRO A 165 26.29 2.12 4.68
N GLY A 166 25.50 2.74 3.80
CA GLY A 166 24.59 2.04 2.89
C GLY A 166 23.30 1.61 3.60
N LEU A 167 22.79 0.42 3.28
CA LEU A 167 21.56 -0.10 3.90
C LEU A 167 21.80 -0.73 5.29
N GLY A 168 23.06 -0.88 5.69
CA GLY A 168 23.45 -1.60 6.90
C GLY A 168 23.08 -3.08 6.89
N LEU A 169 23.05 -3.69 5.70
CA LEU A 169 22.75 -5.10 5.49
C LEU A 169 24.01 -5.82 4.98
N GLU A 170 24.39 -6.91 5.65
CA GLU A 170 25.52 -7.75 5.25
C GLU A 170 25.02 -9.10 4.76
N PRO A 171 25.19 -9.45 3.47
CA PRO A 171 24.78 -10.76 2.95
C PRO A 171 25.56 -11.92 3.57
N LYS A 172 24.88 -13.03 3.79
CA LYS A 172 25.48 -14.31 4.19
C LYS A 172 26.15 -14.96 2.97
N PRO A 173 27.48 -15.15 2.95
CA PRO A 173 28.17 -15.72 1.79
C PRO A 173 27.61 -17.07 1.34
N GLU A 174 27.19 -17.90 2.28
CA GLU A 174 26.56 -19.21 2.06
C GLU A 174 25.21 -19.11 1.34
N ALA A 175 24.40 -18.08 1.65
CA ALA A 175 23.09 -17.87 1.03
C ALA A 175 23.22 -17.44 -0.44
N LEU A 176 24.36 -16.87 -0.83
CA LEU A 176 24.60 -16.41 -2.20
C LEU A 176 25.18 -17.49 -3.13
N ARG A 177 25.67 -18.62 -2.57
CA ARG A 177 26.41 -19.64 -3.36
C ARG A 177 25.56 -20.23 -4.49
N GLU A 178 24.28 -20.46 -4.23
CA GLU A 178 23.34 -21.04 -5.20
C GLU A 178 23.04 -20.09 -6.36
N PHE A 179 23.13 -18.78 -6.15
CA PHE A 179 22.77 -17.75 -7.12
C PHE A 179 23.95 -17.20 -7.91
N ARG A 180 25.13 -17.82 -7.78
CA ARG A 180 26.34 -17.37 -8.47
C ARG A 180 26.24 -17.70 -9.97
N VAL A 181 26.22 -16.66 -10.79
CA VAL A 181 26.34 -16.77 -12.25
C VAL A 181 27.79 -16.45 -12.64
N SER A 182 28.39 -17.30 -13.47
CA SER A 182 29.76 -17.19 -13.98
C SER A 182 29.81 -16.53 -15.35
#